data_AF-A0A938SBH2-F1
#
_entry.id   AF-A0A938SBH2-F1
#
_cell.length_a   1.000
_cell.length_b   1.000
_cell.length_c   1.000
_cell.angle_alpha   90.00
_cell.angle_beta   90.00
_cell.angle_gamma   90.00
#
_symmetry.space_group_name_H-M   'P 1'
#
loop_
_entity.id
_entity.type
_entity.pdbx_description
1 polymer ?
#
loop_
_entity_poly.entity_id
_entity_poly.type
_entity_poly.pdbx_seq_one_letter_code
_entity_poly.pdbx_strand_id
1 'polypeptide(L)' 'MAKLNFGGMMETVVTRREFPLAKARKALKNETVAVLGYGVQGPAQALNM' A
#
# COMPACT_ATOMS: atom_id res chain seq x y z
N MET A 1 -2.69 -1.37 -14.25
CA MET A 1 -2.28 -0.06 -13.71
C MET A 1 -2.99 0.98 -14.54
N ALA A 2 -3.64 1.94 -13.91
CA ALA A 2 -4.33 3.02 -14.60
C ALA A 2 -3.35 4.13 -14.99
N LYS A 3 -3.55 4.78 -16.14
CA LYS A 3 -2.88 6.04 -16.48
C LYS A 3 -3.80 7.20 -16.08
N LEU A 4 -3.34 8.05 -15.16
CA LEU A 4 -4.11 9.19 -14.65
C LEU A 4 -3.37 10.49 -14.97
N ASN A 5 -4.13 11.53 -15.31
CA ASN A 5 -3.57 12.85 -15.59
C ASN A 5 -3.58 13.71 -14.32
N PHE A 6 -2.42 14.19 -13.90
CA PHE A 6 -2.25 15.16 -12.81
C PHE A 6 -1.67 16.46 -13.37
N GLY A 7 -2.52 17.45 -13.59
CA GLY A 7 -2.08 18.78 -14.03
C GLY A 7 -1.36 18.81 -15.38
N GLY A 8 -1.68 17.90 -16.30
CA GLY A 8 -1.05 17.76 -17.61
C GLY A 8 -0.02 16.61 -17.69
N MET A 9 0.39 16.05 -16.56
CA MET A 9 1.34 14.92 -16.53
C MET A 9 0.60 13.58 -16.44
N MET A 10 0.90 12.65 -17.34
CA MET A 10 0.34 11.30 -17.33
C MET A 10 1.17 10.39 -16.41
N GLU A 11 0.58 9.96 -15.30
CA GLU A 11 1.21 9.11 -14.29
C GLU A 11 0.63 7.69 -14.28
N THR A 12 1.45 6.71 -13.90
CA THR A 12 1.01 5.32 -13.76
C THR A 12 0.62 5.03 -12.31
N VAL A 13 -0.65 4.74 -12.06
CA VAL A 13 -1.21 4.58 -10.72
C VAL A 13 -1.80 3.18 -10.54
N VAL A 14 -1.61 2.61 -9.35
CA VAL A 14 -2.25 1.35 -8.94
C VAL A 14 -3.49 1.69 -8.11
N THR A 15 -4.65 1.30 -8.59
CA THR A 15 -5.91 1.51 -7.87
C THR A 15 -6.22 0.34 -6.93
N ARG A 16 -7.07 0.58 -5.93
CA ARG A 16 -7.52 -0.46 -4.99
C ARG A 16 -8.24 -1.65 -5.65
N ARG A 17 -8.90 -1.42 -6.80
CA ARG A 17 -9.52 -2.49 -7.60
C ARG A 17 -8.47 -3.42 -8.23
N GLU A 18 -7.34 -2.86 -8.66
CA GLU A 18 -6.25 -3.60 -9.29
C GLU A 18 -5.33 -4.29 -8.26
N PHE A 19 -5.25 -3.73 -7.06
CA PHE A 19 -4.49 -4.28 -5.95
C PHE A 19 -5.32 -4.32 -4.65
N PRO A 20 -6.27 -5.27 -4.54
CA PRO A 20 -7.11 -5.40 -3.36
C PRO A 20 -6.33 -5.96 -2.17
N LEU A 21 -6.89 -5.83 -0.97
CA LEU A 21 -6.27 -6.30 0.28
C LEU A 21 -5.91 -7.79 0.24
N ALA A 22 -6.75 -8.63 -0.36
CA ALA A 22 -6.47 -10.06 -0.51
C ALA A 22 -5.19 -10.34 -1.33
N LYS A 23 -4.94 -9.53 -2.37
CA LYS A 23 -3.71 -9.61 -3.17
C LYS A 23 -2.50 -9.12 -2.38
N ALA A 24 -2.67 -8.05 -1.59
CA ALA A 24 -1.62 -7.56 -0.68
C ALA A 24 -1.22 -8.61 0.36
N ARG A 25 -2.19 -9.25 1.03
CA ARG A 25 -1.92 -10.34 1.98
C ARG A 25 -1.24 -11.53 1.32
N LYS A 26 -1.64 -11.91 0.10
CA LYS A 26 -0.98 -12.98 -0.66
C LYS A 26 0.48 -12.63 -1.01
N ALA A 27 0.77 -11.37 -1.29
CA ALA A 27 2.13 -10.92 -1.60
C ALA A 27 3.06 -11.02 -0.39
N LEU A 28 2.56 -10.74 0.82
CA LEU A 28 3.33 -10.76 2.07
C LEU A 28 3.21 -12.06 2.85
N LYS A 29 2.59 -13.11 2.30
CA LYS A 29 2.18 -14.32 3.04
C LYS A 29 3.32 -15.07 3.75
N ASN A 30 4.56 -14.90 3.30
CA ASN A 30 5.74 -15.60 3.80
C ASN A 30 6.74 -14.62 4.44
N GLU A 31 6.34 -13.36 4.62
CA GLU A 31 7.22 -12.30 5.09
C GLU A 31 6.83 -11.91 6.52
N THR A 32 7.84 -11.62 7.35
CA THR A 32 7.63 -11.00 8.66
C THR A 32 7.81 -9.49 8.51
N VAL A 33 6.74 -8.71 8.76
CA VAL A 33 6.81 -7.25 8.75
C VAL A 33 7.04 -6.74 10.18
N ALA A 34 8.22 -6.16 10.41
CA ALA A 34 8.55 -5.52 11.69
C ALA A 34 8.30 -4.01 11.61
N VAL A 35 7.49 -3.48 12.53
CA VAL A 35 7.32 -2.03 12.71
C VAL A 35 8.33 -1.55 13.74
N LEU A 36 9.30 -0.75 13.30
CA LEU A 36 10.36 -0.21 14.15
C LEU A 36 10.03 1.23 14.54
N GLY A 37 9.88 1.47 15.84
CA GLY A 37 9.47 2.75 16.39
C GLY A 37 7.95 2.89 16.49
N TYR A 38 7.50 3.62 17.52
CA TYR A 38 6.09 3.75 17.88
C TYR A 38 5.67 5.21 18.13
N GLY A 39 6.21 6.13 17.32
CA GLY A 39 5.68 7.49 17.20
C GLY A 39 4.35 7.51 16.44
N VAL A 40 3.88 8.65 15.96
CA VAL A 40 2.53 8.80 15.35
C VAL A 40 2.23 7.80 14.22
N GLN A 41 3.21 7.49 13.37
CA GLN A 41 3.01 6.56 12.24
C GLN A 41 3.04 5.08 12.65
N GLY A 42 3.68 4.74 13.77
CA GLY A 42 3.81 3.37 14.28
C GLY A 42 2.46 2.67 14.51
N PRO A 43 1.56 3.19 15.36
CA PRO A 43 0.25 2.59 15.60
C PRO A 43 -0.62 2.63 14.35
N ALA A 44 -0.58 3.71 13.57
CA ALA A 44 -1.40 3.86 12.37
C ALA A 44 -1.07 2.79 11.31
N GLN A 45 0.22 2.52 11.10
CA GLN A 45 0.67 1.52 10.13
C GLN A 45 0.52 0.10 10.70
N ALA A 46 0.90 -0.13 11.96
CA ALA A 46 0.80 -1.45 12.58
C ALA A 46 -0.63 -1.99 12.63
N LEU A 47 -1.62 -1.13 12.92
CA LEU A 47 -3.02 -1.54 13.01
C LEU A 47 -3.71 -1.71 11.65
N ASN A 48 -3.15 -1.13 10.58
CA ASN A 48 -3.70 -1.22 9.22
C ASN A 48 -3.20 -2.44 8.42
N MET A 49 -2.14 -3.11 8.87
CA MET A 49 -1.53 -4.30 8.24
C MET A 49 -2.28 -5.58 8.62
#